data_AF-A0A1C5NML0-F1
#
_entry.id   AF-A0A1C5NML0-F1
#
_cell.length_a   1.000
_cell.length_b   1.000
_cell.length_c   1.000
_cell.angle_alpha   90.00
_cell.angle_beta   90.00
_cell.angle_gamma   90.00
#
_symmetry.space_group_name_H-M   'P 1'
#
loop_
_entity.id
_entity.type
_entity.pdbx_description
1 polymer ?
#
loop_
_entity_poly.entity_id
_entity_poly.type
_entity_poly.pdbx_seq_one_letter_code
_entity_poly.pdbx_strand_id
1 'polypeptide(L)'
;MAKNPFMHFVQDLEKEAEDFLRKYECADAIDTPRCIPIRDIATRLMSLDIVDTEYLSYDGSVQGAIAFTNGIIDVYDWSTEQNIGYEVSHPTLFVDADILNTGRVNNTIAHECFHWWRHRNYFNFKRTHENGTEFAFRCNNRTSHFGSLLGGQWSDEDKMEWQAKTIAPKILMPRNAFRKKVDETYKLLCSNNGLTKLSVTSNVIDVVSDFFAVSKQSAAIRMLELGYQEAEEYCSTDATNNERTPQSNKKGSTAKYHLRPITRIQAFELYFSNDLLKAALDTGAFHFADGYFVLNDSKYLQTNSFGKKTLTKYAKNHLTECALDFSVRLVPDGLMHGLPSIMYRSDSVFREESTFEANTQNTELFNKSKEFEKKLKRSQATAVTPAMWMKQRMDDEHWYETTFETKTKLDKMNFSRVQGGTHKFTMRPLVAMGVGLSLDLSEMEEVLSLGGMTFIKGDREHEAYKYLFTAFYGKDIDECNEFLQEVNVPLLGTQQRL
;
A
#
# COMPACT_ATOMS: atom_id res chain seq x y z
N MET A 1 -19.77 -18.20 -35.89
CA MET A 1 -18.90 -17.08 -35.50
C MET A 1 -17.91 -16.86 -36.64
N ALA A 2 -17.68 -15.61 -37.07
CA ALA A 2 -16.63 -15.34 -38.05
C ALA A 2 -15.28 -15.71 -37.40
N LYS A 3 -14.40 -16.37 -38.14
CA LYS A 3 -13.08 -16.75 -37.64
C LYS A 3 -12.25 -15.47 -37.48
N ASN A 4 -11.66 -15.24 -36.29
CA ASN A 4 -10.84 -14.06 -36.03
C ASN A 4 -9.70 -13.99 -37.07
N PRO A 5 -9.65 -12.94 -37.93
CA PRO A 5 -8.72 -12.88 -39.05
C PRO A 5 -7.26 -12.69 -38.62
N PHE A 6 -7.03 -12.38 -37.35
CA PHE A 6 -5.71 -12.18 -36.76
C PHE A 6 -5.16 -13.43 -36.07
N MET A 7 -5.88 -14.56 -36.09
CA MET A 7 -5.28 -15.84 -35.70
C MET A 7 -4.26 -16.26 -36.77
N HIS A 8 -3.00 -15.90 -36.53
CA HIS A 8 -1.91 -16.11 -37.47
C HIS A 8 -1.41 -17.57 -37.43
N PHE A 9 -1.43 -18.25 -38.58
CA PHE A 9 -0.87 -19.59 -38.70
C PHE A 9 0.58 -19.50 -39.17
N VAL A 10 1.52 -19.92 -38.32
CA VAL A 10 2.95 -19.97 -38.67
C VAL A 10 3.29 -21.34 -39.25
N GLN A 11 3.61 -21.39 -40.54
CA GLN A 11 4.02 -22.63 -41.22
C GLN A 11 5.51 -22.92 -41.01
N ASP A 12 6.36 -21.90 -41.08
CA ASP A 12 7.81 -22.01 -40.88
C ASP A 12 8.23 -21.14 -39.70
N LEU A 13 8.42 -21.79 -38.55
CA LEU A 13 8.77 -21.14 -37.28
C LEU A 13 10.16 -20.47 -37.33
N GLU A 14 11.04 -20.93 -38.21
CA GLU A 14 12.41 -20.42 -38.32
C GLU A 14 12.42 -19.16 -39.17
N LYS A 15 11.72 -19.19 -40.30
CA LYS A 15 11.47 -17.98 -41.08
C LYS A 15 10.74 -16.92 -40.25
N GLU A 16 9.76 -17.31 -39.43
CA GLU A 16 9.03 -16.37 -38.58
C GLU A 16 9.94 -15.71 -37.52
N ALA A 17 10.88 -16.46 -36.94
CA ALA A 17 11.91 -15.91 -36.06
C ALA A 17 12.84 -14.94 -36.80
N GLU A 18 13.24 -15.25 -38.02
CA GLU A 18 14.02 -14.35 -38.87
C GLU A 18 13.24 -13.07 -39.24
N ASP A 19 11.95 -13.19 -39.54
CA ASP A 19 11.08 -12.06 -39.86
C ASP A 19 10.90 -11.13 -38.64
N PHE A 20 10.85 -11.69 -37.42
CA PHE A 20 10.93 -10.91 -36.17
C PHE A 20 12.23 -10.10 -36.12
N LEU A 21 13.37 -10.75 -36.35
CA LEU A 21 14.68 -10.08 -36.32
C LEU A 21 14.82 -9.00 -37.39
N ARG A 22 14.29 -9.24 -38.60
CA ARG A 22 14.25 -8.22 -39.67
C ARG A 22 13.37 -7.05 -39.28
N LYS A 23 12.23 -7.31 -38.65
CA LYS A 23 11.29 -6.26 -38.21
C LYS A 23 11.92 -5.34 -37.15
N TYR A 24 12.72 -5.90 -36.25
CA TYR A 24 13.31 -5.18 -35.12
C TYR A 24 14.82 -4.95 -35.27
N GLU A 25 15.23 -4.58 -36.48
CA GLU A 25 16.57 -4.04 -36.78
C GLU A 25 17.75 -4.97 -36.39
N CYS A 26 17.53 -6.29 -36.42
CA CYS A 26 18.52 -7.32 -36.10
C CYS A 26 18.74 -8.33 -37.25
N ALA A 27 18.51 -7.92 -38.49
CA ALA A 27 18.63 -8.80 -39.67
C ALA A 27 20.04 -9.40 -39.84
N ASP A 28 21.08 -8.68 -39.42
CA ASP A 28 22.48 -9.12 -39.46
C ASP A 28 22.74 -10.34 -38.56
N ALA A 29 22.00 -10.46 -37.45
CA ALA A 29 22.17 -11.53 -36.48
C ALA A 29 21.69 -12.90 -36.98
N ILE A 30 20.96 -12.93 -38.10
CA ILE A 30 20.50 -14.17 -38.73
C ILE A 30 21.70 -15.03 -39.17
N ASP A 31 22.69 -14.38 -39.79
CA ASP A 31 23.88 -15.04 -40.37
C ASP A 31 25.17 -14.75 -39.59
N THR A 32 25.20 -13.67 -38.79
CA THR A 32 26.37 -13.28 -38.00
C THR A 32 26.14 -13.62 -36.52
N PRO A 33 26.95 -14.52 -35.93
CA PRO A 33 26.84 -14.85 -34.51
C PRO A 33 26.99 -13.62 -33.63
N ARG A 34 25.93 -13.29 -32.90
CA ARG A 34 25.94 -12.31 -31.80
C ARG A 34 24.77 -12.55 -30.85
N CYS A 35 24.89 -12.07 -29.63
CA CYS A 35 23.78 -12.02 -28.69
C CYS A 35 22.67 -11.07 -29.23
N ILE A 36 21.42 -11.49 -29.07
CA ILE A 36 20.26 -10.65 -29.40
C ILE A 36 19.94 -9.75 -28.20
N PRO A 37 19.88 -8.42 -28.36
CA PRO A 37 19.60 -7.50 -27.27
C PRO A 37 18.09 -7.43 -27.01
N ILE A 38 17.49 -8.55 -26.57
CA ILE A 38 16.02 -8.70 -26.52
C ILE A 38 15.34 -7.70 -25.59
N ARG A 39 16.00 -7.29 -24.49
CA ARG A 39 15.49 -6.24 -23.59
C ARG A 39 15.43 -4.87 -24.27
N ASP A 40 16.43 -4.55 -25.10
CA ASP A 40 16.43 -3.29 -25.87
C ASP A 40 15.39 -3.32 -26.99
N ILE A 41 15.20 -4.48 -27.63
CA ILE A 41 14.12 -4.66 -28.61
C ILE A 41 12.76 -4.38 -27.94
N ALA A 42 12.49 -4.99 -26.79
CA ALA A 42 11.25 -4.79 -26.04
C ALA A 42 11.01 -3.33 -25.65
N THR A 43 12.01 -2.70 -25.02
CA THR A 43 11.85 -1.34 -24.47
C THR A 43 11.94 -0.26 -25.54
N ARG A 44 12.96 -0.28 -26.40
CA ARG A 44 13.25 0.81 -27.35
C ARG A 44 12.48 0.68 -28.66
N LEU A 45 12.38 -0.52 -29.22
CA LEU A 45 11.78 -0.73 -30.54
C LEU A 45 10.29 -1.10 -30.48
N MET A 46 9.86 -1.74 -29.39
CA MET A 46 8.46 -2.14 -29.18
C MET A 46 7.72 -1.22 -28.20
N SER A 47 8.44 -0.35 -27.48
CA SER A 47 7.88 0.59 -26.50
C SER A 47 7.08 -0.12 -25.40
N LEU A 48 7.62 -1.24 -24.91
CA LEU A 48 7.06 -1.99 -23.79
C LEU A 48 7.78 -1.66 -22.50
N ASP A 49 7.04 -1.54 -21.41
CA ASP A 49 7.61 -1.55 -20.06
C ASP A 49 7.96 -2.99 -19.67
N ILE A 50 9.01 -3.16 -18.84
CA ILE A 50 9.41 -4.45 -18.28
C ILE A 50 9.26 -4.40 -16.77
N VAL A 51 8.46 -5.31 -16.21
CA VAL A 51 8.36 -5.56 -14.77
C VAL A 51 8.96 -6.93 -14.48
N ASP A 52 10.16 -6.95 -13.90
CA ASP A 52 10.85 -8.18 -13.44
C ASP A 52 11.12 -8.19 -11.93
N THR A 53 10.39 -7.34 -11.19
CA THR A 53 10.48 -7.18 -9.74
C THR A 53 9.33 -7.82 -8.98
N GLU A 54 8.33 -8.35 -9.69
CA GLU A 54 7.11 -8.91 -9.12
C GLU A 54 7.06 -10.44 -9.29
N TYR A 55 6.46 -11.13 -8.32
CA TYR A 55 6.19 -12.56 -8.40
C TYR A 55 4.82 -12.77 -9.04
N LEU A 56 4.71 -13.62 -10.05
CA LEU A 56 3.47 -13.83 -10.80
C LEU A 56 2.62 -14.98 -10.23
N SER A 57 3.22 -15.88 -9.46
CA SER A 57 2.48 -16.89 -8.70
C SER A 57 3.25 -17.40 -7.49
N TYR A 58 2.53 -17.94 -6.50
CA TYR A 58 3.11 -18.57 -5.31
C TYR A 58 4.05 -19.74 -5.63
N ASP A 59 3.68 -20.57 -6.61
CA ASP A 59 4.31 -21.85 -6.92
C ASP A 59 5.26 -21.81 -8.13
N GLY A 60 5.40 -20.64 -8.78
CA GLY A 60 6.16 -20.47 -10.03
C GLY A 60 5.48 -21.10 -11.26
N SER A 61 4.17 -21.33 -11.20
CA SER A 61 3.34 -21.76 -12.35
C SER A 61 3.27 -20.72 -13.46
N VAL A 62 3.51 -19.45 -13.18
CA VAL A 62 3.54 -18.37 -14.17
C VAL A 62 4.97 -17.86 -14.34
N GLN A 63 5.48 -17.83 -15.57
CA GLN A 63 6.85 -17.38 -15.87
C GLN A 63 6.90 -15.97 -16.43
N GLY A 64 5.83 -15.54 -17.10
CA GLY A 64 5.73 -14.23 -17.71
C GLY A 64 4.27 -13.86 -17.98
N ALA A 65 4.06 -12.61 -18.35
CA ALA A 65 2.79 -12.13 -18.86
C ALA A 65 3.01 -10.95 -19.80
N ILE A 66 2.07 -10.71 -20.72
CA ILE A 66 2.05 -9.53 -21.58
C ILE A 66 0.70 -8.84 -21.50
N ALA A 67 0.68 -7.62 -20.97
CA ALA A 67 -0.47 -6.75 -21.04
C ALA A 67 -0.48 -6.01 -22.39
N PHE A 68 -1.51 -6.25 -23.20
CA PHE A 68 -1.66 -5.56 -24.48
C PHE A 68 -2.23 -4.14 -24.31
N THR A 69 -3.03 -3.93 -23.27
CA THR A 69 -3.61 -2.65 -22.88
C THR A 69 -3.72 -2.52 -21.37
N ASN A 70 -4.31 -1.42 -20.89
CA ASN A 70 -4.53 -1.19 -19.48
C ASN A 70 -5.45 -2.23 -18.83
N GLY A 71 -5.22 -2.50 -17.55
CA GLY A 71 -5.97 -3.46 -16.75
C GLY A 71 -5.24 -3.80 -15.45
N ILE A 72 -5.66 -4.85 -14.75
CA ILE A 72 -5.09 -5.26 -13.46
C ILE A 72 -4.59 -6.70 -13.57
N ILE A 73 -3.29 -6.91 -13.36
CA ILE A 73 -2.65 -8.23 -13.34
C ILE A 73 -2.49 -8.70 -11.90
N ASP A 74 -2.90 -9.93 -11.61
CA ASP A 74 -2.63 -10.57 -10.32
C ASP A 74 -1.12 -10.87 -10.18
N VAL A 75 -0.52 -10.36 -9.10
CA VAL A 75 0.84 -10.64 -8.64
C VAL A 75 0.78 -11.19 -7.20
N TYR A 76 1.78 -11.98 -6.81
CA TYR A 76 1.85 -12.60 -5.49
C TYR A 76 2.71 -11.78 -4.53
N ASP A 77 2.11 -11.30 -3.44
CA ASP A 77 2.79 -10.55 -2.39
C ASP A 77 3.24 -11.48 -1.26
N TRP A 78 4.55 -11.77 -1.18
CA TRP A 78 5.10 -12.62 -0.11
C TRP A 78 5.00 -12.01 1.29
N SER A 79 4.80 -10.69 1.40
CA SER A 79 4.64 -10.07 2.72
C SER A 79 3.29 -10.38 3.37
N THR A 80 2.26 -10.61 2.55
CA THR A 80 0.89 -10.92 3.01
C THR A 80 0.42 -12.32 2.59
N GLU A 81 1.25 -13.07 1.86
CA GLU A 81 0.99 -14.40 1.32
C GLU A 81 -0.30 -14.46 0.46
N GLN A 82 -0.60 -13.39 -0.27
CA GLN A 82 -1.84 -13.22 -1.02
C GLN A 82 -1.57 -12.72 -2.45
N ASN A 83 -2.48 -13.03 -3.38
CA ASN A 83 -2.51 -12.37 -4.67
C ASN A 83 -3.09 -10.97 -4.51
N ILE A 84 -2.42 -9.98 -5.09
CA ILE A 84 -2.87 -8.58 -5.16
C ILE A 84 -2.84 -8.10 -6.61
N GLY A 85 -3.65 -7.10 -6.93
CA GLY A 85 -3.72 -6.51 -8.26
C GLY A 85 -2.61 -5.48 -8.49
N TYR A 86 -1.89 -5.64 -9.60
CA TYR A 86 -0.94 -4.69 -10.17
C TYR A 86 -1.62 -3.94 -11.31
N GLU A 87 -1.81 -2.63 -11.17
CA GLU A 87 -2.38 -1.82 -12.26
C GLU A 87 -1.36 -1.60 -13.37
N VAL A 88 -1.79 -1.89 -14.59
CA VAL A 88 -1.05 -1.63 -15.81
C VAL A 88 -1.77 -0.54 -16.58
N SER A 89 -1.05 0.54 -16.92
CA SER A 89 -1.60 1.68 -17.67
C SER A 89 -1.20 1.69 -19.15
N HIS A 90 -0.09 1.03 -19.49
CA HIS A 90 0.49 0.97 -20.83
C HIS A 90 0.94 -0.45 -21.15
N PRO A 91 1.18 -0.81 -22.42
CA PRO A 91 1.71 -2.12 -22.79
C PRO A 91 2.95 -2.51 -21.97
N THR A 92 2.83 -3.60 -21.20
CA THR A 92 3.82 -3.99 -20.20
C THR A 92 4.02 -5.50 -20.28
N LEU A 93 5.28 -5.93 -20.32
CA LEU A 93 5.65 -7.34 -20.15
C LEU A 93 6.15 -7.59 -18.73
N PHE A 94 5.80 -8.74 -18.21
CA PHE A 94 6.20 -9.22 -16.89
C PHE A 94 7.12 -10.42 -17.06
N VAL A 95 8.16 -10.47 -16.24
CA VAL A 95 8.99 -11.66 -16.04
C VAL A 95 8.91 -11.99 -14.56
N ASP A 96 8.61 -13.24 -14.22
CA ASP A 96 8.53 -13.64 -12.82
C ASP A 96 9.87 -13.41 -12.09
N ALA A 97 9.83 -12.70 -10.96
CA ALA A 97 11.02 -12.32 -10.20
C ALA A 97 11.78 -13.52 -9.59
N ASP A 98 11.19 -14.72 -9.54
CA ASP A 98 11.87 -15.94 -9.11
C ASP A 98 12.73 -16.58 -10.22
N ILE A 99 12.70 -16.02 -11.45
CA ILE A 99 13.56 -16.45 -12.55
C ILE A 99 14.93 -15.77 -12.45
N LEU A 100 15.86 -16.42 -11.74
CA LEU A 100 17.21 -15.89 -11.53
C LEU A 100 18.17 -16.13 -12.72
N ASN A 101 17.91 -17.16 -13.53
CA ASN A 101 18.76 -17.47 -14.67
C ASN A 101 18.55 -16.46 -15.82
N THR A 102 19.58 -15.67 -16.13
CA THR A 102 19.53 -14.64 -17.20
C THR A 102 19.06 -15.19 -18.55
N GLY A 103 19.46 -16.41 -18.90
CA GLY A 103 19.04 -17.05 -20.13
C GLY A 103 17.55 -17.36 -20.19
N ARG A 104 16.97 -17.77 -19.06
CA ARG A 104 15.52 -17.96 -18.92
C ARG A 104 14.78 -16.63 -18.94
N VAL A 105 15.29 -15.60 -18.27
CA VAL A 105 14.75 -14.23 -18.36
C VAL A 105 14.70 -13.78 -19.82
N ASN A 106 15.81 -13.87 -20.55
CA ASN A 106 15.86 -13.48 -21.96
C ASN A 106 14.87 -14.28 -22.82
N ASN A 107 14.73 -15.58 -22.57
CA ASN A 107 13.75 -16.42 -23.27
C ASN A 107 12.30 -16.00 -22.98
N THR A 108 11.95 -15.74 -21.71
CA THR A 108 10.63 -15.20 -21.34
C THR A 108 10.37 -13.87 -22.04
N ILE A 109 11.34 -12.96 -22.05
CA ILE A 109 11.18 -11.66 -22.74
C ILE A 109 10.97 -11.87 -24.24
N ALA A 110 11.73 -12.77 -24.89
CA ALA A 110 11.53 -13.10 -26.31
C ALA A 110 10.15 -13.70 -26.59
N HIS A 111 9.65 -14.55 -25.69
CA HIS A 111 8.30 -15.13 -25.73
C HIS A 111 7.22 -14.05 -25.68
N GLU A 112 7.26 -13.19 -24.66
CA GLU A 112 6.28 -12.10 -24.53
C GLU A 112 6.39 -11.07 -25.67
N CYS A 113 7.61 -10.81 -26.16
CA CYS A 113 7.82 -9.98 -27.33
C CYS A 113 7.16 -10.57 -28.58
N PHE A 114 7.20 -11.89 -28.76
CA PHE A 114 6.53 -12.54 -29.87
C PHE A 114 5.01 -12.38 -29.76
N HIS A 115 4.43 -12.56 -28.56
CA HIS A 115 3.00 -12.26 -28.33
C HIS A 115 2.65 -10.82 -28.68
N TRP A 116 3.45 -9.85 -28.24
CA TRP A 116 3.24 -8.45 -28.62
C TRP A 116 3.29 -8.24 -30.13
N TRP A 117 4.28 -8.83 -30.81
CA TRP A 117 4.44 -8.63 -32.25
C TRP A 117 3.31 -9.26 -33.05
N ARG A 118 2.93 -10.50 -32.73
CA ARG A 118 2.08 -11.33 -33.59
C ARG A 118 0.65 -11.49 -33.09
N HIS A 119 0.44 -11.48 -31.78
CA HIS A 119 -0.86 -11.82 -31.18
C HIS A 119 -1.66 -10.60 -30.73
N ARG A 120 -1.06 -9.41 -30.54
CA ARG A 120 -1.78 -8.21 -30.06
C ARG A 120 -3.03 -7.84 -30.88
N ASN A 121 -3.00 -8.02 -32.20
CA ASN A 121 -4.12 -7.65 -33.07
C ASN A 121 -5.31 -8.60 -32.93
N TYR A 122 -5.06 -9.86 -32.55
CA TYR A 122 -6.12 -10.81 -32.22
C TYR A 122 -6.94 -10.33 -31.02
N PHE A 123 -6.27 -9.88 -29.96
CA PHE A 123 -6.92 -9.37 -28.75
C PHE A 123 -7.61 -8.02 -28.99
N ASN A 124 -6.98 -7.14 -29.79
CA ASN A 124 -7.64 -5.91 -30.22
C ASN A 124 -8.95 -6.19 -30.99
N PHE A 125 -8.97 -7.21 -31.85
CA PHE A 125 -10.18 -7.63 -32.56
C PHE A 125 -11.23 -8.20 -31.61
N LYS A 126 -10.86 -9.13 -30.72
CA LYS A 126 -11.78 -9.69 -29.71
C LYS A 126 -12.47 -8.59 -28.91
N ARG A 127 -11.71 -7.62 -28.41
CA ARG A 127 -12.27 -6.51 -27.64
C ARG A 127 -13.23 -5.62 -28.44
N THR A 128 -12.87 -5.28 -29.68
CA THR A 128 -13.61 -4.29 -30.48
C THR A 128 -14.78 -4.88 -31.26
N HIS A 129 -14.74 -6.17 -31.60
CA HIS A 129 -15.73 -6.82 -32.47
C HIS A 129 -16.49 -7.97 -31.80
N GLU A 130 -15.95 -8.55 -30.71
CA GLU A 130 -16.55 -9.69 -30.01
C GLU A 130 -16.91 -9.36 -28.55
N ASN A 131 -16.81 -8.09 -28.14
CA ASN A 131 -17.00 -7.63 -26.75
C ASN A 131 -16.13 -8.41 -25.74
N GLY A 132 -14.95 -8.87 -26.17
CA GLY A 132 -13.99 -9.55 -25.30
C GLY A 132 -13.44 -8.60 -24.23
N THR A 133 -13.25 -9.12 -23.02
CA THR A 133 -12.68 -8.39 -21.89
C THR A 133 -11.21 -8.75 -21.65
N GLU A 134 -10.66 -9.65 -22.45
CA GLU A 134 -9.28 -10.09 -22.34
C GLU A 134 -8.31 -8.95 -22.72
N PHE A 135 -7.35 -8.65 -21.83
CA PHE A 135 -6.40 -7.54 -22.04
C PHE A 135 -4.93 -7.96 -21.86
N ALA A 136 -4.65 -9.08 -21.18
CA ALA A 136 -3.29 -9.60 -21.02
C ALA A 136 -3.23 -11.12 -21.15
N PHE A 137 -2.08 -11.62 -21.58
CA PHE A 137 -1.77 -13.03 -21.75
C PHE A 137 -0.85 -13.51 -20.63
N ARG A 138 -1.08 -14.71 -20.09
CA ARG A 138 -0.29 -15.34 -19.04
C ARG A 138 0.55 -16.47 -19.64
N CYS A 139 1.87 -16.42 -19.49
CA CYS A 139 2.75 -17.53 -19.85
C CYS A 139 2.88 -18.48 -18.65
N ASN A 140 2.25 -19.65 -18.77
CA ASN A 140 2.34 -20.70 -17.75
C ASN A 140 3.56 -21.60 -18.00
N ASN A 141 4.24 -22.02 -16.94
CA ASN A 141 5.36 -22.97 -17.00
C ASN A 141 4.95 -24.34 -17.58
N ARG A 142 3.64 -24.65 -17.54
CA ARG A 142 3.02 -25.86 -18.04
C ARG A 142 2.08 -25.50 -19.18
N THR A 143 2.58 -25.63 -20.40
CA THR A 143 1.70 -25.92 -21.54
C THR A 143 1.41 -27.40 -21.51
N SER A 144 0.13 -27.78 -21.50
CA SER A 144 -0.25 -29.18 -21.60
C SER A 144 0.23 -29.72 -22.95
N HIS A 145 1.22 -30.63 -22.94
CA HIS A 145 1.68 -31.33 -24.15
C HIS A 145 0.53 -32.07 -24.87
N PHE A 146 -0.57 -32.31 -24.15
CA PHE A 146 -1.87 -32.69 -24.68
C PHE A 146 -2.77 -31.46 -24.65
N GLY A 147 -3.26 -31.00 -25.80
CA GLY A 147 -4.20 -29.88 -25.84
C GLY A 147 -5.41 -30.16 -24.95
N SER A 148 -5.61 -29.34 -23.91
CA SER A 148 -6.60 -29.52 -22.84
C SER A 148 -6.62 -30.93 -22.21
N LEU A 149 -6.62 -31.01 -20.88
CA LEU A 149 -6.81 -32.28 -20.15
C LEU A 149 -8.20 -32.93 -20.37
N LEU A 150 -8.94 -32.53 -21.41
CA LEU A 150 -10.25 -33.01 -21.84
C LEU A 150 -10.33 -33.21 -23.37
N GLY A 151 -9.35 -33.88 -23.99
CA GLY A 151 -9.51 -34.53 -25.30
C GLY A 151 -10.06 -33.66 -26.46
N GLY A 152 -9.74 -32.37 -26.50
CA GLY A 152 -10.36 -31.39 -27.40
C GLY A 152 -9.33 -30.59 -28.22
N GLN A 153 -9.77 -30.08 -29.37
CA GLN A 153 -8.97 -29.23 -30.27
C GLN A 153 -8.29 -28.08 -29.51
N TRP A 154 -7.06 -27.73 -29.89
CA TRP A 154 -6.36 -26.57 -29.34
C TRP A 154 -7.18 -25.29 -29.54
N SER A 155 -7.33 -24.52 -28.46
CA SER A 155 -7.83 -23.15 -28.55
C SER A 155 -6.88 -22.28 -29.39
N ASP A 156 -7.33 -21.10 -29.77
CA ASP A 156 -6.45 -20.15 -30.46
C ASP A 156 -5.34 -19.67 -29.52
N GLU A 157 -5.67 -19.48 -28.24
CA GLU A 157 -4.73 -19.13 -27.18
C GLU A 157 -3.66 -20.22 -26.97
N ASP A 158 -4.04 -21.51 -26.97
CA ASP A 158 -3.08 -22.62 -26.89
C ASP A 158 -2.10 -22.62 -28.07
N LYS A 159 -2.61 -22.34 -29.28
CA LYS A 159 -1.77 -22.23 -30.49
C LYS A 159 -0.81 -21.05 -30.39
N MET A 160 -1.27 -19.91 -29.88
CA MET A 160 -0.44 -18.72 -29.68
C MET A 160 0.69 -18.97 -28.69
N GLU A 161 0.39 -19.56 -27.54
CA GLU A 161 1.38 -19.89 -26.51
C GLU A 161 2.42 -20.89 -27.04
N TRP A 162 1.97 -21.91 -27.79
CA TRP A 162 2.89 -22.85 -28.42
C TRP A 162 3.79 -22.19 -29.48
N GLN A 163 3.24 -21.28 -30.31
CA GLN A 163 4.02 -20.53 -31.29
C GLN A 163 5.10 -19.70 -30.60
N ALA A 164 4.72 -18.89 -29.61
CA ALA A 164 5.66 -18.06 -28.85
C ALA A 164 6.74 -18.91 -28.18
N LYS A 165 6.36 -19.99 -27.50
CA LYS A 165 7.30 -20.89 -26.81
C LYS A 165 8.31 -21.53 -27.76
N THR A 166 7.89 -21.86 -28.97
CA THR A 166 8.75 -22.54 -29.96
C THR A 166 9.64 -21.55 -30.73
N ILE A 167 9.17 -20.32 -30.92
CA ILE A 167 9.86 -19.27 -31.69
C ILE A 167 10.83 -18.47 -30.83
N ALA A 168 10.55 -18.23 -29.55
CA ALA A 168 11.43 -17.50 -28.63
C ALA A 168 12.90 -17.96 -28.65
N PRO A 169 13.23 -19.27 -28.50
CA PRO A 169 14.61 -19.72 -28.59
C PRO A 169 15.22 -19.55 -29.99
N LYS A 170 14.40 -19.54 -31.06
CA LYS A 170 14.86 -19.34 -32.45
C LYS A 170 15.16 -17.87 -32.74
N ILE A 171 14.44 -16.94 -32.11
CA ILE A 171 14.77 -15.51 -32.11
C ILE A 171 16.14 -15.32 -31.46
N LEU A 172 16.35 -15.89 -30.27
CA LEU A 172 17.59 -15.71 -29.51
C LEU A 172 18.79 -16.46 -30.11
N MET A 173 18.55 -17.58 -30.79
CA MET A 173 19.56 -18.42 -31.43
C MET A 173 19.20 -18.68 -32.90
N PRO A 174 19.40 -17.68 -33.78
CA PRO A 174 19.07 -17.80 -35.21
C PRO A 174 19.86 -18.94 -35.85
N ARG A 175 19.21 -19.72 -36.71
CA ARG A 175 19.71 -21.01 -37.23
C ARG A 175 21.15 -20.94 -37.74
N ASN A 176 21.46 -20.01 -38.65
CA ASN A 176 22.76 -19.95 -39.32
C ASN A 176 23.84 -19.45 -38.37
N ALA A 177 23.58 -18.35 -37.67
CA ALA A 177 24.45 -17.79 -36.65
C ALA A 177 24.79 -18.82 -35.54
N PHE A 178 23.79 -19.55 -35.03
CA PHE A 178 24.00 -20.52 -33.97
C PHE A 178 24.86 -21.70 -34.44
N ARG A 179 24.54 -22.31 -35.59
CA ARG A 179 25.36 -23.40 -36.18
C ARG A 179 26.81 -22.98 -36.36
N LYS A 180 27.03 -21.79 -36.93
CA LYS A 180 28.37 -21.26 -37.15
C LYS A 180 29.16 -21.17 -35.85
N LYS A 181 28.54 -20.65 -34.79
CA LYS A 181 29.18 -20.54 -33.47
C LYS A 181 29.45 -21.91 -32.82
N VAL A 182 28.52 -22.86 -32.92
CA VAL A 182 28.70 -24.23 -32.43
C VAL A 182 29.87 -24.91 -33.14
N ASP A 183 29.91 -24.85 -34.48
CA ASP A 183 30.97 -25.46 -35.28
C ASP A 183 32.34 -24.83 -35.03
N GLU A 184 32.41 -23.51 -34.89
CA GLU A 184 33.64 -22.79 -34.49
C GLU A 184 34.13 -23.24 -33.12
N THR A 185 33.22 -23.43 -32.16
CA THR A 185 33.55 -23.86 -30.79
C THR A 185 34.03 -25.30 -30.76
N TYR A 186 33.38 -26.22 -31.48
CA TYR A 186 33.86 -27.59 -31.65
C TYR A 186 35.26 -27.63 -32.27
N LYS A 187 35.50 -26.85 -33.34
CA LYS A 187 36.83 -26.79 -33.97
C LYS A 187 37.90 -26.35 -32.98
N LEU A 188 37.64 -25.32 -32.18
CA LEU A 188 38.57 -24.82 -31.18
C LEU A 188 38.89 -25.86 -30.10
N LEU A 189 37.87 -26.50 -29.53
CA LEU A 189 38.02 -27.43 -28.41
C LEU A 189 38.60 -28.79 -28.83
N CYS A 190 38.22 -29.30 -30.01
CA CYS A 190 38.77 -30.55 -30.54
C CYS A 190 40.23 -30.40 -31.01
N SER A 191 40.59 -29.26 -31.63
CA SER A 191 41.95 -29.05 -32.16
C SER A 191 43.00 -28.91 -31.06
N ASN A 192 42.62 -28.35 -29.90
CA ASN A 192 43.57 -28.10 -28.81
C ASN A 192 43.93 -29.36 -28.02
N ASN A 193 43.05 -30.37 -27.98
CA ASN A 193 43.16 -31.47 -27.02
C ASN A 193 43.04 -32.89 -27.61
N GLY A 194 42.81 -33.05 -28.93
CA GLY A 194 42.60 -34.37 -29.54
C GLY A 194 41.34 -35.10 -29.03
N LEU A 195 40.44 -34.37 -28.38
CA LEU A 195 39.23 -34.86 -27.73
C LEU A 195 38.11 -35.12 -28.74
N THR A 196 37.28 -36.12 -28.47
CA THR A 196 36.11 -36.44 -29.30
C THR A 196 34.99 -35.41 -29.09
N LYS A 197 34.12 -35.23 -30.08
CA LYS A 197 32.95 -34.33 -29.97
C LYS A 197 32.15 -34.59 -28.71
N LEU A 198 31.84 -35.86 -28.42
CA LEU A 198 31.09 -36.28 -27.23
C LEU A 198 31.73 -35.75 -25.93
N SER A 199 33.06 -35.86 -25.81
CA SER A 199 33.78 -35.45 -24.60
C SER A 199 33.84 -33.93 -24.39
N VAL A 200 33.58 -33.12 -25.43
CA VAL A 200 33.62 -31.66 -25.34
C VAL A 200 32.25 -31.00 -25.40
N THR A 201 31.16 -31.74 -25.68
CA THR A 201 29.82 -31.19 -25.86
C THR A 201 29.35 -30.33 -24.68
N SER A 202 29.56 -30.78 -23.44
CA SER A 202 29.25 -29.98 -22.25
C SER A 202 29.91 -28.59 -22.27
N ASN A 203 31.21 -28.54 -22.60
CA ASN A 203 31.96 -27.28 -22.73
C ASN A 203 31.48 -26.44 -23.92
N VAL A 204 31.07 -27.07 -25.03
CA VAL A 204 30.48 -26.36 -26.17
C VAL A 204 29.18 -25.69 -25.74
N ILE A 205 28.30 -26.41 -25.04
CA ILE A 205 27.03 -25.89 -24.52
C ILE A 205 27.29 -24.70 -23.61
N ASP A 206 28.24 -24.80 -22.68
CA ASP A 206 28.63 -23.69 -21.80
C ASP A 206 29.00 -22.45 -22.61
N VAL A 207 29.95 -22.58 -23.55
CA VAL A 207 30.43 -21.46 -24.38
C VAL A 207 29.32 -20.84 -25.23
N VAL A 208 28.47 -21.66 -25.88
CA VAL A 208 27.43 -21.11 -26.76
C VAL A 208 26.26 -20.53 -25.96
N SER A 209 25.94 -21.11 -24.80
CA SER A 209 24.88 -20.59 -23.91
C SER A 209 25.27 -19.22 -23.35
N ASP A 210 26.52 -19.06 -22.91
CA ASP A 210 27.06 -17.77 -22.47
C ASP A 210 27.11 -16.75 -23.61
N PHE A 211 27.55 -17.17 -24.81
CA PHE A 211 27.67 -16.28 -25.97
C PHE A 211 26.33 -15.70 -26.45
N PHE A 212 25.27 -16.52 -26.47
CA PHE A 212 23.92 -16.08 -26.84
C PHE A 212 23.09 -15.59 -25.65
N ALA A 213 23.64 -15.61 -24.43
CA ALA A 213 22.96 -15.27 -23.18
C ALA A 213 21.63 -16.04 -23.00
N VAL A 214 21.67 -17.36 -23.20
CA VAL A 214 20.55 -18.30 -23.05
C VAL A 214 20.85 -19.35 -22.00
N SER A 215 19.87 -20.13 -21.55
CA SER A 215 20.15 -21.23 -20.61
C SER A 215 20.89 -22.37 -21.31
N LYS A 216 21.71 -23.11 -20.56
CA LYS A 216 22.41 -24.31 -21.05
C LYS A 216 21.44 -25.32 -21.65
N GLN A 217 20.32 -25.56 -20.97
CA GLN A 217 19.25 -26.42 -21.49
C GLN A 217 18.68 -25.90 -22.82
N SER A 218 18.41 -24.60 -22.95
CA SER A 218 17.88 -24.04 -24.20
C SER A 218 18.88 -24.18 -25.35
N ALA A 219 20.16 -23.93 -25.09
CA ALA A 219 21.24 -24.14 -26.05
C ALA A 219 21.38 -25.61 -26.46
N ALA A 220 21.31 -26.55 -25.52
CA ALA A 220 21.36 -27.99 -25.79
C ALA A 220 20.18 -28.45 -26.66
N ILE A 221 18.96 -28.02 -26.33
CA ILE A 221 17.76 -28.29 -27.15
C ILE A 221 17.96 -27.73 -28.55
N ARG A 222 18.47 -26.50 -28.68
CA ARG A 222 18.70 -25.87 -29.98
C ARG A 222 19.78 -26.59 -30.79
N MET A 223 20.84 -27.09 -30.15
CA MET A 223 21.84 -27.96 -30.79
C MET A 223 21.18 -29.24 -31.32
N LEU A 224 20.36 -29.91 -30.51
CA LEU A 224 19.66 -31.12 -30.94
C LEU A 224 18.72 -30.85 -32.12
N GLU A 225 17.90 -29.78 -32.07
CA GLU A 225 17.02 -29.35 -33.17
C GLU A 225 17.78 -29.14 -34.49
N LEU A 226 19.05 -28.72 -34.41
CA LEU A 226 19.87 -28.36 -35.57
C LEU A 226 20.75 -29.51 -36.07
N GLY A 227 20.69 -30.69 -35.44
CA GLY A 227 21.31 -31.92 -35.89
C GLY A 227 22.53 -32.40 -35.08
N TYR A 228 22.86 -31.73 -33.98
CA TYR A 228 23.96 -32.13 -33.08
C TYR A 228 23.44 -33.14 -32.05
N GLN A 229 23.42 -34.43 -32.43
CA GLN A 229 22.83 -35.52 -31.62
C GLN A 229 23.53 -35.71 -30.26
N GLU A 230 24.81 -35.39 -30.19
CA GLU A 230 25.60 -35.43 -28.96
C GLU A 230 25.07 -34.50 -27.85
N ALA A 231 24.19 -33.55 -28.16
CA ALA A 231 23.57 -32.65 -27.18
C ALA A 231 22.35 -33.26 -26.45
N GLU A 232 21.83 -34.40 -26.91
CA GLU A 232 20.58 -35.00 -26.39
C GLU A 232 20.63 -35.24 -24.87
N GLU A 233 21.77 -35.72 -24.36
CA GLU A 233 21.94 -36.00 -22.92
C GLU A 233 21.81 -34.75 -22.04
N TYR A 234 22.00 -33.55 -22.60
CA TYR A 234 21.94 -32.28 -21.88
C TYR A 234 20.56 -31.61 -21.95
N CYS A 235 19.65 -32.06 -22.82
CA CYS A 235 18.31 -31.47 -22.97
C CYS A 235 17.44 -31.59 -21.70
N SER A 236 17.73 -32.55 -20.81
CA SER A 236 16.94 -32.84 -19.61
C SER A 236 17.58 -32.37 -18.30
N THR A 237 18.77 -31.76 -18.34
CA THR A 237 19.65 -31.61 -17.16
C THR A 237 19.22 -30.55 -16.13
N ASP A 238 18.24 -29.69 -16.43
CA ASP A 238 17.90 -28.53 -15.55
C ASP A 238 16.55 -28.63 -14.80
N ALA A 239 15.89 -29.80 -14.79
CA ALA A 239 14.65 -29.96 -14.01
C ALA A 239 14.85 -29.77 -12.48
N THR A 240 16.10 -29.83 -11.99
CA THR A 240 16.44 -29.78 -10.56
C THR A 240 17.09 -28.49 -10.08
N ASN A 241 17.54 -27.61 -10.97
CA ASN A 241 18.18 -26.33 -10.59
C ASN A 241 17.29 -25.12 -10.90
N ASN A 242 16.02 -25.21 -10.56
CA ASN A 242 15.32 -24.00 -10.14
C ASN A 242 15.92 -23.62 -8.78
N GLU A 243 17.05 -22.93 -8.77
CA GLU A 243 17.46 -22.12 -7.62
C GLU A 243 16.35 -21.09 -7.42
N ARG A 244 15.27 -21.51 -6.77
CA ARG A 244 14.23 -20.61 -6.32
C ARG A 244 14.85 -19.77 -5.23
N THR A 245 14.51 -18.50 -5.24
CA THR A 245 14.85 -17.61 -4.14
C THR A 245 14.36 -18.29 -2.86
N PRO A 246 15.24 -18.55 -1.86
CA PRO A 246 14.80 -19.07 -0.58
C PRO A 246 13.66 -18.19 -0.07
N GLN A 247 12.62 -18.78 0.50
CA GLN A 247 11.41 -18.03 0.88
C GLN A 247 11.74 -16.84 1.81
N SER A 248 12.79 -16.94 2.62
CA SER A 248 13.31 -15.85 3.47
C SER A 248 13.80 -14.60 2.73
N ASN A 249 14.13 -14.73 1.45
CA ASN A 249 14.65 -13.65 0.60
C ASN A 249 13.61 -13.11 -0.39
N LYS A 250 12.40 -13.70 -0.42
CA LYS A 250 11.33 -13.23 -1.29
C LYS A 250 10.71 -11.96 -0.71
N LYS A 251 10.56 -10.95 -1.57
CA LYS A 251 10.13 -9.61 -1.16
C LYS A 251 8.62 -9.46 -1.30
N GLY A 252 8.06 -8.54 -0.54
CA GLY A 252 6.69 -8.08 -0.75
C GLY A 252 6.55 -7.36 -2.10
N SER A 253 5.34 -7.37 -2.63
CA SER A 253 5.02 -6.73 -3.90
C SER A 253 5.06 -5.20 -3.80
N THR A 254 5.50 -4.54 -4.87
CA THR A 254 5.47 -3.08 -5.00
C THR A 254 4.14 -2.54 -5.53
N ALA A 255 3.18 -3.42 -5.83
CA ALA A 255 1.83 -3.05 -6.29
C ALA A 255 0.96 -2.36 -5.22
N LYS A 256 1.54 -2.10 -4.04
CA LYS A 256 0.89 -1.35 -2.96
C LYS A 256 1.02 0.15 -3.21
N TYR A 257 -0.10 0.85 -3.13
CA TYR A 257 -0.12 2.31 -3.22
C TYR A 257 0.07 2.92 -1.84
N HIS A 258 1.00 3.86 -1.73
CA HIS A 258 1.31 4.57 -0.49
C HIS A 258 0.86 6.04 -0.58
N LEU A 259 0.65 6.67 0.57
CA LEU A 259 0.31 8.10 0.72
C LEU A 259 -0.92 8.53 -0.09
N ARG A 260 -1.90 7.64 -0.24
CA ARG A 260 -3.19 7.95 -0.86
C ARG A 260 -4.17 8.46 0.21
N PRO A 261 -5.06 9.41 -0.14
CA PRO A 261 -6.10 9.83 0.76
C PRO A 261 -7.08 8.68 0.99
N ILE A 262 -7.36 8.37 2.25
CA ILE A 262 -8.33 7.35 2.65
C ILE A 262 -9.69 7.99 2.96
N THR A 263 -10.76 7.21 2.75
CA THR A 263 -12.11 7.62 3.11
C THR A 263 -12.31 7.60 4.62
N ARG A 264 -13.38 8.24 5.11
CA ARG A 264 -13.74 8.22 6.54
C ARG A 264 -14.07 6.81 7.04
N ILE A 265 -14.63 5.96 6.17
CA ILE A 265 -14.97 4.57 6.50
C ILE A 265 -13.69 3.76 6.66
N GLN A 266 -12.79 3.81 5.67
CA GLN A 266 -11.46 3.17 5.76
C GLN A 266 -10.68 3.65 6.99
N ALA A 267 -10.70 4.97 7.28
CA ALA A 267 -10.04 5.53 8.45
C ALA A 267 -10.59 4.94 9.77
N PHE A 268 -11.91 4.72 9.86
CA PHE A 268 -12.53 4.09 11.02
C PHE A 268 -12.20 2.59 11.12
N GLU A 269 -12.21 1.87 10.00
CA GLU A 269 -11.84 0.45 9.93
C GLU A 269 -10.37 0.23 10.34
N LEU A 270 -9.46 1.09 9.86
CA LEU A 270 -8.05 1.10 10.27
C LEU A 270 -7.89 1.37 11.77
N TYR A 271 -8.62 2.36 12.30
CA TYR A 271 -8.64 2.64 13.75
C TYR A 271 -9.17 1.46 14.56
N PHE A 272 -10.18 0.75 14.06
CA PHE A 272 -10.78 -0.39 14.75
C PHE A 272 -9.89 -1.65 14.70
N SER A 273 -9.18 -1.86 13.59
CA SER A 273 -8.38 -3.07 13.33
C SER A 273 -6.94 -3.02 13.81
N ASN A 274 -6.42 -1.84 14.18
CA ASN A 274 -5.02 -1.68 14.57
C ASN A 274 -4.86 -1.00 15.94
N ASP A 275 -4.48 -1.77 16.96
CA ASP A 275 -4.33 -1.29 18.34
C ASP A 275 -3.24 -0.22 18.51
N LEU A 276 -2.15 -0.30 17.74
CA LEU A 276 -1.06 0.68 17.80
C LEU A 276 -1.52 2.04 17.26
N LEU A 277 -2.18 2.02 16.09
CA LEU A 277 -2.78 3.21 15.50
C LEU A 277 -3.83 3.81 16.43
N LYS A 278 -4.74 2.98 16.95
CA LYS A 278 -5.76 3.38 17.91
C LYS A 278 -5.17 4.10 19.12
N ALA A 279 -4.20 3.47 19.79
CA ALA A 279 -3.55 4.04 20.95
C ALA A 279 -2.90 5.40 20.64
N ALA A 280 -2.29 5.55 19.46
CA ALA A 280 -1.69 6.81 19.04
C ALA A 280 -2.73 7.90 18.71
N LEU A 281 -3.82 7.53 18.03
CA LEU A 281 -4.91 8.47 17.71
C LEU A 281 -5.64 8.95 18.97
N ASP A 282 -5.81 8.07 19.96
CA ASP A 282 -6.44 8.37 21.26
C ASP A 282 -5.66 9.44 22.07
N THR A 283 -4.37 9.63 21.78
CA THR A 283 -3.58 10.71 22.41
C THR A 283 -3.95 12.12 21.91
N GLY A 284 -4.64 12.23 20.76
CA GLY A 284 -4.89 13.50 20.07
C GLY A 284 -3.67 14.09 19.34
N ALA A 285 -2.57 13.34 19.24
CA ALA A 285 -1.37 13.78 18.52
C ALA A 285 -1.53 13.83 17.00
N PHE A 286 -2.53 13.13 16.46
CA PHE A 286 -2.89 13.17 15.03
C PHE A 286 -4.32 13.64 14.84
N HIS A 287 -4.60 14.25 13.70
CA HIS A 287 -5.91 14.71 13.29
C HIS A 287 -6.23 14.26 11.87
N PHE A 288 -7.47 13.84 11.63
CA PHE A 288 -7.91 13.44 10.30
C PHE A 288 -8.29 14.66 9.46
N ALA A 289 -7.50 14.98 8.43
CA ALA A 289 -7.72 16.11 7.54
C ALA A 289 -7.42 15.74 6.09
N ASP A 290 -8.29 16.15 5.16
CA ASP A 290 -8.15 15.95 3.72
C ASP A 290 -7.82 14.50 3.30
N GLY A 291 -8.28 13.50 4.06
CA GLY A 291 -8.05 12.07 3.79
C GLY A 291 -6.83 11.46 4.46
N TYR A 292 -6.16 12.18 5.37
CA TYR A 292 -4.93 11.72 6.03
C TYR A 292 -4.99 11.89 7.54
N PHE A 293 -4.31 11.00 8.28
CA PHE A 293 -4.01 11.22 9.70
C PHE A 293 -2.71 12.00 9.84
N VAL A 294 -2.80 13.28 10.17
CA VAL A 294 -1.66 14.22 10.17
C VAL A 294 -1.34 14.70 11.58
N LEU A 295 -0.05 14.88 11.88
CA LEU A 295 0.40 15.44 13.15
C LEU A 295 -0.36 16.74 13.47
N ASN A 296 -0.85 16.83 14.70
CA ASN A 296 -1.66 17.94 15.18
C ASN A 296 -0.80 19.17 15.52
N ASP A 297 -0.12 19.70 14.51
CA ASP A 297 0.74 20.88 14.59
C ASP A 297 0.26 21.95 13.61
N SER A 298 0.28 23.22 14.03
CA SER A 298 -0.06 24.38 13.20
C SER A 298 0.77 24.52 11.92
N LYS A 299 1.97 23.91 11.87
CA LYS A 299 2.79 23.81 10.66
C LYS A 299 2.07 23.00 9.57
N TYR A 300 1.31 21.97 9.95
CA TYR A 300 0.69 21.03 9.01
C TYR A 300 -0.82 21.22 8.87
N LEU A 301 -1.49 21.73 9.90
CA LEU A 301 -2.94 21.93 9.92
C LEU A 301 -3.31 23.40 10.04
N GLN A 302 -4.30 23.80 9.24
CA GLN A 302 -4.92 25.12 9.31
C GLN A 302 -6.44 24.98 9.44
N THR A 303 -7.05 25.89 10.18
CA THR A 303 -8.52 25.99 10.29
C THR A 303 -9.03 26.90 9.20
N ASN A 304 -9.96 26.41 8.37
CA ASN A 304 -10.61 27.23 7.36
C ASN A 304 -11.65 28.18 7.98
N SER A 305 -12.23 29.06 7.15
CA SER A 305 -13.27 30.02 7.53
C SER A 305 -14.55 29.39 8.11
N PHE A 306 -14.73 28.08 7.96
CA PHE A 306 -15.87 27.32 8.50
C PHE A 306 -15.50 26.53 9.76
N GLY A 307 -14.33 26.77 10.37
CA GLY A 307 -13.89 26.07 11.59
C GLY A 307 -13.37 24.65 11.35
N LYS A 308 -13.26 24.19 10.09
CA LYS A 308 -12.79 22.84 9.75
C LYS A 308 -11.27 22.83 9.57
N LYS A 309 -10.58 21.87 10.21
CA LYS A 309 -9.15 21.64 9.99
C LYS A 309 -8.89 21.02 8.60
N THR A 310 -7.89 21.56 7.91
CA THR A 310 -7.45 21.18 6.56
C THR A 310 -5.93 21.24 6.50
N LEU A 311 -5.32 20.60 5.50
CA LEU A 311 -3.87 20.63 5.33
C LEU A 311 -3.38 22.02 4.90
N THR A 312 -2.26 22.45 5.46
CA THR A 312 -1.53 23.62 4.98
C THR A 312 -0.94 23.35 3.59
N LYS A 313 -0.61 24.42 2.85
CA LYS A 313 0.11 24.28 1.58
C LYS A 313 1.46 23.56 1.74
N TYR A 314 2.12 23.75 2.88
CA TYR A 314 3.36 23.04 3.20
C TYR A 314 3.11 21.54 3.34
N ALA A 315 2.11 21.12 4.15
CA ALA A 315 1.81 19.71 4.37
C ALA A 315 1.46 18.96 3.09
N LYS A 316 0.71 19.59 2.17
CA LYS A 316 0.35 19.00 0.87
C LYS A 316 1.57 18.62 0.01
N ASN A 317 2.69 19.32 0.17
CA ASN A 317 3.93 19.06 -0.55
C ASN A 317 4.93 18.18 0.26
N HIS A 318 4.62 17.90 1.53
CA HIS A 318 5.53 17.19 2.46
C HIS A 318 4.76 16.15 3.28
N LEU A 319 3.87 15.39 2.63
CA LEU A 319 3.00 14.42 3.32
C LEU A 319 3.81 13.39 4.13
N THR A 320 4.95 12.92 3.61
CA THR A 320 5.84 11.99 4.31
C THR A 320 6.35 12.51 5.65
N GLU A 321 6.45 13.83 5.83
CA GLU A 321 6.96 14.44 7.06
C GLU A 321 5.93 14.41 8.19
N CYS A 322 4.64 14.40 7.86
CA CYS A 322 3.57 14.73 8.81
C CYS A 322 2.34 13.81 8.78
N ALA A 323 2.12 13.03 7.73
CA ALA A 323 0.95 12.16 7.57
C ALA A 323 1.33 10.70 7.77
N LEU A 324 0.51 9.95 8.52
CA LEU A 324 0.65 8.50 8.58
C LEU A 324 0.41 7.91 7.18
N ASP A 325 1.27 6.96 6.82
CA ASP A 325 1.20 6.23 5.56
C ASP A 325 0.39 4.95 5.73
N PHE A 326 -0.45 4.67 4.74
CA PHE A 326 -1.24 3.46 4.64
C PHE A 326 -1.01 2.87 3.26
N SER A 327 -0.74 1.58 3.21
CA SER A 327 -0.67 0.85 1.96
C SER A 327 -2.09 0.49 1.53
N VAL A 328 -2.48 0.87 0.33
CA VAL A 328 -3.69 0.40 -0.33
C VAL A 328 -3.30 -0.66 -1.33
N ARG A 329 -3.94 -1.82 -1.26
CA ARG A 329 -3.75 -2.92 -2.19
C ARG A 329 -5.08 -3.28 -2.86
N LEU A 330 -4.99 -3.73 -4.11
CA LEU A 330 -6.13 -4.28 -4.83
C LEU A 330 -6.22 -5.76 -4.51
N VAL A 331 -7.32 -6.19 -3.89
CA VAL A 331 -7.55 -7.60 -3.55
C VAL A 331 -8.59 -8.18 -4.51
N PRO A 332 -8.30 -9.31 -5.17
CA PRO A 332 -9.26 -10.03 -5.99
C PRO A 332 -10.54 -10.35 -5.21
N ASP A 333 -11.71 -10.13 -5.80
CA ASP A 333 -12.97 -10.62 -5.23
C ASP A 333 -13.10 -12.14 -5.46
N GLY A 334 -13.27 -12.90 -4.38
CA GLY A 334 -12.98 -14.34 -4.32
C GLY A 334 -13.86 -15.24 -5.19
N LEU A 335 -14.94 -14.74 -5.77
CA LEU A 335 -15.89 -15.53 -6.57
C LEU A 335 -15.47 -15.71 -8.04
N MET A 336 -14.59 -14.86 -8.60
CA MET A 336 -14.28 -14.83 -10.04
C MET A 336 -12.80 -15.04 -10.40
N HIS A 337 -11.87 -14.92 -9.45
CA HIS A 337 -10.42 -15.02 -9.70
C HIS A 337 -9.82 -16.44 -9.56
N GLY A 338 -10.64 -17.46 -9.28
CA GLY A 338 -10.18 -18.81 -8.95
C GLY A 338 -9.94 -19.77 -10.11
N LEU A 339 -10.29 -19.40 -11.35
CA LEU A 339 -10.07 -20.29 -12.51
C LEU A 339 -8.73 -19.94 -13.19
N PRO A 340 -7.80 -20.90 -13.34
CA PRO A 340 -6.54 -20.68 -14.04
C PRO A 340 -6.81 -20.51 -15.55
N SER A 341 -7.15 -19.28 -15.94
CA SER A 341 -7.24 -18.83 -17.32
C SER A 341 -5.86 -18.41 -17.82
N ILE A 342 -5.58 -18.68 -19.09
CA ILE A 342 -4.39 -18.16 -19.78
C ILE A 342 -4.51 -16.64 -20.08
N MET A 343 -5.72 -16.09 -19.96
CA MET A 343 -6.02 -14.69 -20.21
C MET A 343 -6.42 -13.96 -18.93
N TYR A 344 -5.87 -12.77 -18.72
CA TYR A 344 -6.39 -11.79 -17.77
C TYR A 344 -7.51 -10.99 -18.40
N ARG A 345 -8.54 -10.68 -17.60
CA ARG A 345 -9.75 -10.01 -18.07
C ARG A 345 -10.00 -8.70 -17.32
N SER A 346 -10.52 -7.70 -18.02
CA SER A 346 -10.77 -6.37 -17.45
C SER A 346 -12.07 -6.29 -16.65
N ASP A 347 -12.95 -7.31 -16.76
CA ASP A 347 -14.17 -7.45 -15.95
C ASP A 347 -13.94 -8.18 -14.62
N SER A 348 -12.69 -8.56 -14.34
CA SER A 348 -12.24 -8.99 -13.02
C SER A 348 -12.46 -7.91 -11.97
N VAL A 349 -13.09 -8.28 -10.85
CA VAL A 349 -13.43 -7.34 -9.78
C VAL A 349 -12.36 -7.34 -8.70
N PHE A 350 -11.81 -6.16 -8.44
CA PHE A 350 -10.87 -5.90 -7.36
C PHE A 350 -11.47 -4.92 -6.37
N ARG A 351 -11.23 -5.14 -5.08
CA ARG A 351 -11.56 -4.20 -4.02
C ARG A 351 -10.29 -3.56 -3.46
N GLU A 352 -10.37 -2.29 -3.13
CA GLU A 352 -9.31 -1.62 -2.39
C GLU A 352 -9.36 -2.04 -0.92
N GLU A 353 -8.24 -2.51 -0.41
CA GLU A 353 -8.04 -2.77 1.01
C GLU A 353 -6.90 -1.89 1.53
N SER A 354 -7.18 -1.11 2.57
CA SER A 354 -6.18 -0.26 3.22
C SER A 354 -5.61 -0.99 4.43
N THR A 355 -4.29 -1.04 4.55
CA THR A 355 -3.58 -1.65 5.68
C THR A 355 -2.60 -0.65 6.30
N PHE A 356 -2.49 -0.70 7.62
CA PHE A 356 -1.47 0.04 8.35
C PHE A 356 -0.22 -0.81 8.49
N GLU A 357 0.90 -0.34 7.93
CA GLU A 357 2.19 -1.02 8.03
C GLU A 357 3.15 -0.25 8.95
N ALA A 358 3.92 -0.99 9.75
CA ALA A 358 4.96 -0.43 10.60
C ALA A 358 6.20 -0.08 9.76
N ASN A 359 6.09 0.95 8.92
CA ASN A 359 7.19 1.44 8.10
C ASN A 359 8.02 2.51 8.85
N THR A 360 9.16 2.88 8.26
CA THR A 360 10.09 3.87 8.84
C THR A 360 9.41 5.21 9.08
N GLN A 361 8.61 5.68 8.12
CA GLN A 361 7.86 6.94 8.22
C GLN A 361 6.90 6.95 9.42
N ASN A 362 6.06 5.93 9.53
CA ASN A 362 5.09 5.79 10.61
C ASN A 362 5.79 5.67 11.97
N THR A 363 6.93 4.97 12.03
CA THR A 363 7.74 4.85 13.24
C THR A 363 8.31 6.20 13.68
N GLU A 364 8.85 6.99 12.76
CA GLU A 364 9.34 8.34 13.04
C GLU A 364 8.22 9.29 13.48
N LEU A 365 7.06 9.21 12.83
CA LEU A 365 5.88 10.00 13.20
C LEU A 365 5.36 9.64 14.59
N PHE A 366 5.37 8.36 14.98
CA PHE A 366 5.04 7.98 16.36
C PHE A 366 6.08 8.45 17.38
N ASN A 367 7.35 8.50 17.02
CA ASN A 367 8.36 9.09 17.90
C ASN A 367 8.13 10.59 18.10
N LYS A 368 7.83 11.33 17.01
CA LYS A 368 7.42 12.74 17.07
C LYS A 368 6.13 12.93 17.87
N SER A 369 5.17 12.01 17.74
CA SER A 369 3.88 12.07 18.47
C SER A 369 4.07 11.90 19.98
N LYS A 370 5.02 11.08 20.43
CA LYS A 370 5.35 10.95 21.87
C LYS A 370 5.94 12.23 22.45
N GLU A 371 6.75 12.97 21.69
CA GLU A 371 7.22 14.29 22.10
C GLU A 371 6.08 15.31 22.16
N PHE A 372 5.18 15.26 21.17
CA PHE A 372 3.96 16.06 21.17
C PHE A 372 3.07 15.74 22.37
N GLU A 373 2.88 14.47 22.72
CA GLU A 373 2.08 14.03 23.88
C GLU A 373 2.69 14.57 25.19
N LYS A 374 4.02 14.51 25.34
CA LYS A 374 4.71 15.14 26.48
C LYS A 374 4.49 16.65 26.53
N LYS A 375 4.55 17.33 25.38
CA LYS A 375 4.28 18.77 25.27
C LYS A 375 2.82 19.11 25.58
N LEU A 376 1.88 18.31 25.10
CA LEU A 376 0.44 18.46 25.35
C LEU A 376 0.14 18.27 26.83
N LYS A 377 0.65 17.21 27.47
CA LYS A 377 0.54 16.99 28.92
C LYS A 377 1.14 18.13 29.73
N ARG A 378 2.28 18.70 29.31
CA ARG A 378 2.90 19.89 29.93
C ARG A 378 2.04 21.15 29.77
N SER A 379 1.43 21.35 28.59
CA SER A 379 0.53 22.48 28.32
C SER A 379 -0.81 22.36 29.07
N GLN A 380 -1.30 21.14 29.26
CA GLN A 380 -2.51 20.86 30.05
C GLN A 380 -2.24 20.97 31.55
N ALA A 381 -1.04 20.62 32.02
CA ALA A 381 -0.62 20.80 33.41
C ALA A 381 -0.39 22.28 33.81
N THR A 382 -0.31 23.19 32.83
CA THR A 382 -0.17 24.65 33.05
C THR A 382 -1.48 25.42 32.89
N ALA A 383 -2.59 24.74 32.56
CA ALA A 383 -3.91 25.37 32.52
C ALA A 383 -4.43 25.64 33.94
N VAL A 384 -4.74 26.90 34.25
CA VAL A 384 -5.37 27.27 35.53
C VAL A 384 -6.74 26.60 35.62
N THR A 385 -6.89 25.66 36.56
CA THR A 385 -8.18 25.00 36.81
C THR A 385 -9.07 25.90 37.67
N PRO A 386 -10.41 25.70 37.71
CA PRO A 386 -11.28 26.40 38.65
C PRO A 386 -10.83 26.25 40.11
N ALA A 387 -10.34 25.08 40.50
CA ALA A 387 -9.83 24.82 41.84
C ALA A 387 -8.57 25.64 42.15
N MET A 388 -7.66 25.78 41.17
CA MET A 388 -6.43 26.55 41.34
C MET A 388 -6.69 28.06 41.35
N TRP A 389 -7.64 28.54 40.54
CA TRP A 389 -8.10 29.93 40.55
C TRP A 389 -8.75 30.28 41.90
N MET A 390 -9.68 29.44 42.38
CA MET A 390 -10.33 29.64 43.68
C MET A 390 -9.33 29.60 44.84
N LYS A 391 -8.35 28.69 44.79
CA LYS A 391 -7.27 28.62 45.77
C LYS A 391 -6.48 29.93 45.83
N GLN A 392 -6.10 30.49 44.68
CA GLN A 392 -5.33 31.73 44.64
C GLN A 392 -6.09 32.89 45.31
N ARG A 393 -7.40 33.04 45.03
CA ARG A 393 -8.21 34.09 45.67
C ARG A 393 -8.40 33.87 47.18
N MET A 394 -8.54 32.61 47.59
CA MET A 394 -8.59 32.26 49.02
C MET A 394 -7.27 32.60 49.73
N ASP A 395 -6.13 32.35 49.08
CA ASP A 395 -4.81 32.68 49.62
C ASP A 395 -4.62 34.21 49.71
N ASP A 396 -5.04 34.96 48.68
CA ASP A 396 -5.01 36.45 48.68
C ASP A 396 -5.84 37.04 49.84
N GLU A 397 -7.00 36.46 50.11
CA GLU A 397 -7.91 36.84 51.21
C GLU A 397 -7.55 36.18 52.56
N HIS A 398 -6.46 35.42 52.63
CA HIS A 398 -5.96 34.73 53.83
C HIS A 398 -7.01 33.80 54.48
N TRP A 399 -7.72 33.03 53.66
CA TRP A 399 -8.74 32.09 54.13
C TRP A 399 -8.10 30.83 54.75
N TYR A 400 -8.65 30.43 55.90
CA TYR A 400 -8.39 29.14 56.52
C TYR A 400 -9.66 28.28 56.47
N GLU A 401 -9.54 26.99 56.80
CA GLU A 401 -10.63 26.01 56.73
C GLU A 401 -11.93 26.50 57.40
N THR A 402 -11.84 27.09 58.60
CA THR A 402 -12.98 27.62 59.34
C THR A 402 -13.67 28.79 58.61
N THR A 403 -12.90 29.69 58.00
CA THR A 403 -13.41 30.80 57.20
C THR A 403 -14.12 30.28 55.94
N PHE A 404 -13.54 29.27 55.28
CA PHE A 404 -14.15 28.63 54.13
C PHE A 404 -15.51 27.99 54.47
N GLU A 405 -15.58 27.18 55.53
CA GLU A 405 -16.83 26.54 55.95
C GLU A 405 -17.90 27.59 56.30
N THR A 406 -17.51 28.64 57.00
CA THR A 406 -18.45 29.71 57.41
C THR A 406 -18.97 30.50 56.20
N LYS A 407 -18.08 30.91 55.27
CA LYS A 407 -18.46 31.77 54.14
C LYS A 407 -19.09 31.02 52.97
N THR A 408 -18.87 29.71 52.85
CA THR A 408 -19.36 28.92 51.70
C THR A 408 -20.38 27.85 52.09
N LYS A 409 -20.54 27.57 53.39
CA LYS A 409 -21.33 26.44 53.92
C LYS A 409 -20.97 25.08 53.31
N LEU A 410 -19.80 24.97 52.68
CA LEU A 410 -19.27 23.71 52.15
C LEU A 410 -18.43 23.02 53.22
N ASP A 411 -18.38 21.69 53.16
CA ASP A 411 -17.59 20.88 54.10
C ASP A 411 -16.05 20.99 53.90
N LYS A 412 -15.31 20.54 54.92
CA LYS A 412 -13.84 20.38 54.92
C LYS A 412 -13.28 19.61 53.72
N MET A 413 -14.06 18.69 53.14
CA MET A 413 -13.62 17.91 51.99
C MET A 413 -13.56 18.78 50.74
N ASN A 414 -14.48 19.74 50.57
CA ASN A 414 -14.41 20.73 49.51
C ASN A 414 -13.20 21.67 49.69
N PHE A 415 -12.91 22.11 50.92
CA PHE A 415 -11.69 22.89 51.20
C PHE A 415 -10.42 22.13 50.79
N SER A 416 -10.30 20.87 51.18
CA SER A 416 -9.17 20.00 50.81
C SER A 416 -9.04 19.83 49.29
N ARG A 417 -10.17 19.75 48.57
CA ARG A 417 -10.21 19.63 47.11
C ARG A 417 -9.76 20.92 46.41
N VAL A 418 -10.09 22.09 46.94
CA VAL A 418 -9.59 23.38 46.45
C VAL A 418 -8.08 23.46 46.65
N GLN A 419 -7.59 23.10 47.84
CA GLN A 419 -6.16 23.12 48.17
C GLN A 419 -5.33 22.19 47.27
N GLY A 420 -5.92 21.08 46.81
CA GLY A 420 -5.33 20.15 45.84
C GLY A 420 -5.28 20.65 44.38
N GLY A 421 -5.97 21.74 44.03
CA GLY A 421 -5.80 22.48 42.77
C GLY A 421 -6.19 21.77 41.47
N THR A 422 -6.67 20.52 41.52
CA THR A 422 -6.95 19.69 40.32
C THR A 422 -8.36 19.13 40.28
N HIS A 423 -9.16 19.37 41.32
CA HIS A 423 -10.50 18.82 41.43
C HIS A 423 -11.48 19.48 40.43
N LYS A 424 -12.31 18.66 39.79
CA LYS A 424 -13.38 19.12 38.88
C LYS A 424 -14.65 19.38 39.68
N PHE A 425 -14.85 20.63 40.10
CA PHE A 425 -16.07 21.05 40.78
C PHE A 425 -17.25 21.18 39.82
N THR A 426 -18.46 20.91 40.32
CA THR A 426 -19.71 21.28 39.66
C THR A 426 -20.05 22.75 39.91
N MET A 427 -21.06 23.29 39.23
CA MET A 427 -21.40 24.72 39.30
C MET A 427 -21.76 25.19 40.72
N ARG A 428 -22.60 24.44 41.46
CA ARG A 428 -23.08 24.88 42.79
C ARG A 428 -21.95 25.11 43.81
N PRO A 429 -20.97 24.19 44.00
CA PRO A 429 -19.81 24.47 44.84
C PRO A 429 -19.02 25.70 44.39
N LEU A 430 -18.82 25.90 43.08
CA LEU A 430 -18.09 27.08 42.58
C LEU A 430 -18.86 28.37 42.83
N VAL A 431 -20.19 28.36 42.65
CA VAL A 431 -21.06 29.50 42.97
C VAL A 431 -21.03 29.79 44.49
N ALA A 432 -21.08 28.77 45.34
CA ALA A 432 -20.97 28.94 46.79
C ALA A 432 -19.61 29.55 47.21
N MET A 433 -18.52 29.09 46.58
CA MET A 433 -17.19 29.68 46.76
C MET A 433 -17.13 31.12 46.26
N GLY A 434 -17.74 31.41 45.10
CA GLY A 434 -17.78 32.75 44.53
C GLY A 434 -18.54 33.74 45.39
N VAL A 435 -19.70 33.35 45.93
CA VAL A 435 -20.47 34.17 46.89
C VAL A 435 -19.64 34.43 48.14
N GLY A 436 -19.03 33.39 48.72
CA GLY A 436 -18.21 33.54 49.92
C GLY A 436 -17.01 34.48 49.71
N LEU A 437 -16.35 34.40 48.55
CA LEU A 437 -15.24 35.29 48.15
C LEU A 437 -15.71 36.67 47.68
N SER A 438 -17.02 36.91 47.61
CA SER A 438 -17.59 38.17 47.11
C SER A 438 -17.10 38.53 45.70
N LEU A 439 -16.99 37.53 44.82
CA LEU A 439 -16.61 37.73 43.43
C LEU A 439 -17.66 38.53 42.66
N ASP A 440 -17.24 39.33 41.70
CA ASP A 440 -18.17 39.96 40.78
C ASP A 440 -18.65 38.98 39.69
N LEU A 441 -19.64 39.39 38.88
CA LEU A 441 -20.15 38.54 37.81
C LEU A 441 -19.07 38.15 36.79
N SER A 442 -18.15 39.05 36.45
CA SER A 442 -17.10 38.80 35.47
C SER A 442 -16.13 37.74 35.97
N GLU A 443 -15.72 37.86 37.24
CA GLU A 443 -14.85 36.89 37.92
C GLU A 443 -15.52 35.52 38.05
N MET A 444 -16.81 35.49 38.37
CA MET A 444 -17.55 34.23 38.45
C MET A 444 -17.70 33.56 37.07
N GLU A 445 -18.00 34.33 36.01
CA GLU A 445 -18.08 33.82 34.64
C GLU A 445 -16.70 33.30 34.16
N GLU A 446 -15.60 33.96 34.56
CA GLU A 446 -14.23 33.49 34.28
C GLU A 446 -13.99 32.10 34.90
N VAL A 447 -14.27 31.91 36.19
CA VAL A 447 -14.04 30.61 36.86
C VAL A 447 -14.90 29.50 36.29
N LEU A 448 -16.17 29.78 35.95
CA LEU A 448 -17.04 28.79 35.31
C LEU A 448 -16.49 28.40 33.93
N SER A 449 -15.99 29.37 33.16
CA SER A 449 -15.42 29.12 31.84
C SER A 449 -14.19 28.20 31.90
N LEU A 450 -13.33 28.35 32.93
CA LEU A 450 -12.19 27.45 33.19
C LEU A 450 -12.62 26.00 33.44
N GLY A 451 -13.86 25.79 33.92
CA GLY A 451 -14.47 24.48 34.13
C GLY A 451 -15.34 23.99 32.96
N GLY A 452 -15.42 24.75 31.86
CA GLY A 452 -16.30 24.45 30.72
C GLY A 452 -17.79 24.68 31.02
N MET A 453 -18.12 25.55 31.97
CA MET A 453 -19.48 25.88 32.41
C MET A 453 -19.85 27.32 32.04
N THR A 454 -21.15 27.59 31.91
CA THR A 454 -21.72 28.94 31.74
C THR A 454 -23.11 29.00 32.37
N PHE A 455 -23.54 30.18 32.81
CA PHE A 455 -24.95 30.41 33.15
C PHE A 455 -25.80 30.26 31.88
N ILE A 456 -26.86 29.45 31.96
CA ILE A 456 -27.73 29.14 30.82
C ILE A 456 -28.91 30.09 30.87
N LYS A 457 -29.09 30.88 29.82
CA LYS A 457 -30.18 31.85 29.73
C LYS A 457 -31.53 31.13 29.71
N GLY A 458 -32.47 31.58 30.54
CA GLY A 458 -33.80 31.00 30.65
C GLY A 458 -33.91 29.75 31.52
N ASP A 459 -32.80 29.25 32.06
CA ASP A 459 -32.84 28.26 33.14
C ASP A 459 -33.00 28.98 34.49
N ARG A 460 -34.05 28.62 35.25
CA ARG A 460 -34.42 29.32 36.48
C ARG A 460 -33.33 29.24 37.56
N GLU A 461 -32.64 28.11 37.67
CA GLU A 461 -31.56 27.92 38.65
C GLU A 461 -30.34 28.77 38.27
N HIS A 462 -29.94 28.75 36.99
CA HIS A 462 -28.78 29.49 36.52
C HIS A 462 -29.01 31.01 36.54
N GLU A 463 -30.22 31.48 36.21
CA GLU A 463 -30.57 32.91 36.30
C GLU A 463 -30.58 33.37 37.77
N ALA A 464 -31.07 32.55 38.69
CA ALA A 464 -31.03 32.86 40.12
C ALA A 464 -29.60 32.89 40.67
N TYR A 465 -28.72 31.97 40.27
CA TYR A 465 -27.30 32.02 40.65
C TYR A 465 -26.58 33.22 40.03
N LYS A 466 -26.86 33.56 38.76
CA LYS A 466 -26.32 34.77 38.14
C LYS A 466 -26.77 36.05 38.86
N TYR A 467 -28.01 36.06 39.36
CA TYR A 467 -28.56 37.18 40.13
C TYR A 467 -27.75 37.48 41.41
N LEU A 468 -27.18 36.45 42.05
CA LEU A 468 -26.34 36.61 43.26
C LEU A 468 -25.11 37.48 43.01
N PHE A 469 -24.53 37.43 41.82
CA PHE A 469 -23.32 38.19 41.44
C PHE A 469 -23.62 39.53 40.80
N THR A 470 -24.89 39.91 40.70
CA THR A 470 -25.32 41.17 40.08
C THR A 470 -26.11 42.01 41.09
N ALA A 471 -27.37 41.67 41.31
CA ALA A 471 -28.28 42.43 42.17
C ALA A 471 -28.12 42.09 43.66
N PHE A 472 -27.53 40.94 43.98
CA PHE A 472 -27.24 40.48 45.35
C PHE A 472 -25.74 40.49 45.69
N TYR A 473 -24.94 41.23 44.91
CA TYR A 473 -23.50 41.29 45.08
C TYR A 473 -23.08 41.79 46.48
N GLY A 474 -22.11 41.12 47.09
CA GLY A 474 -21.56 41.45 48.41
C GLY A 474 -22.42 41.00 49.61
N LYS A 475 -23.53 40.29 49.36
CA LYS A 475 -24.35 39.66 50.39
C LYS A 475 -23.72 38.37 50.89
N ASP A 476 -23.94 38.02 52.15
CA ASP A 476 -23.42 36.77 52.69
C ASP A 476 -24.23 35.56 52.17
N ILE A 477 -23.70 34.36 52.42
CA ILE A 477 -24.30 33.13 51.90
C ILE A 477 -25.62 32.75 52.60
N ASP A 478 -25.90 33.27 53.79
CA ASP A 478 -27.18 33.09 54.47
C ASP A 478 -28.25 33.91 53.76
N GLU A 479 -28.02 35.21 53.55
CA GLU A 479 -28.91 36.10 52.79
C GLU A 479 -29.13 35.60 51.36
N CYS A 480 -28.08 35.12 50.69
CA CYS A 480 -28.21 34.52 49.36
C CYS A 480 -29.08 33.26 49.39
N ASN A 481 -28.97 32.42 50.42
CA ASN A 481 -29.78 31.21 50.54
C ASN A 481 -31.24 31.51 50.88
N GLU A 482 -31.52 32.53 51.68
CA GLU A 482 -32.89 33.01 51.92
C GLU A 482 -33.56 33.41 50.59
N PHE A 483 -32.86 34.19 49.77
CA PHE A 483 -33.34 34.53 48.43
C PHE A 483 -33.56 33.29 47.55
N LEU A 484 -32.59 32.37 47.50
CA LEU A 484 -32.71 31.12 46.71
C LEU A 484 -33.91 30.28 47.16
N GLN A 485 -34.19 30.26 48.47
CA GLN A 485 -35.37 29.60 49.04
C GLN A 485 -36.67 30.26 48.57
N GLU A 486 -36.75 31.59 48.60
CA GLU A 486 -37.93 32.36 48.14
C GLU A 486 -38.22 32.12 46.66
N VAL A 487 -37.17 32.03 45.82
CA VAL A 487 -37.33 31.77 44.38
C VAL A 487 -37.38 30.28 44.03
N ASN A 488 -37.45 29.39 45.02
CA ASN A 488 -37.55 27.94 44.88
C ASN A 488 -36.41 27.33 44.02
N VAL A 489 -35.18 27.74 44.30
CA VAL A 489 -33.94 27.26 43.67
C VAL A 489 -33.07 26.56 44.72
N PRO A 490 -32.32 25.49 44.38
CA PRO A 490 -31.50 24.77 45.34
C PRO A 490 -30.46 25.66 46.05
N LEU A 491 -30.42 25.55 47.38
CA LEU A 491 -29.52 26.30 48.24
C LEU A 491 -28.05 25.93 48.01
N LEU A 492 -27.17 26.89 48.26
CA LEU A 492 -25.72 26.77 48.25
C LEU A 492 -25.20 26.18 49.58
N GLY A 493 -24.10 25.43 49.50
CA GLY A 493 -23.48 24.73 50.63
C GLY A 493 -23.74 23.21 50.61
N THR A 494 -23.11 22.50 51.54
CA THR A 494 -23.31 21.05 51.70
C THR A 494 -24.65 20.84 52.40
N GLN A 495 -25.72 20.58 51.64
CA GLN A 495 -26.96 20.04 52.22
C GLN A 495 -26.66 18.63 52.73
N GLN A 496 -26.36 18.48 54.02
CA GLN A 496 -26.40 17.15 54.63
C GLN A 496 -27.81 16.61 54.41
N ARG A 497 -27.93 15.48 53.70
CA ARG A 497 -29.16 14.70 53.71
C ARG A 497 -29.43 14.33 55.17
N LEU A 498 -30.45 14.96 55.76
CA LEU A 498 -31.08 14.47 56.98
C LEU A 498 -31.61 13.06 56.77
#